data_AF-A0A1M5PK84-F1
#
_entry.id   AF-A0A1M5PK84-F1
#
_cell.length_a   1.000
_cell.length_b   1.000
_cell.length_c   1.000
_cell.angle_alpha   90.00
_cell.angle_beta   90.00
_cell.angle_gamma   90.00
#
_symmetry.space_group_name_H-M   'P 1'
#
loop_
_entity.id
_entity.type
_entity.pdbx_description
1 polymer ?
#
loop_
_entity_poly.entity_id
_entity_poly.type
_entity_poly.pdbx_seq_one_letter_code
_entity_poly.pdbx_strand_id
1 'polypeptide(L)'
;MNLVKVGLPKPLYWPLKILLCIAAAYVFYQIMVDINDGFITRRGLVYSLESEPRTFYINIAKRFVIFAALIWFGTSGTSKKVISSSGN
;
A
#
# COMPACT_ATOMS: atom_id res chain seq x y z
N MET A 1 13.11 -3.27 23.60
CA MET A 1 11.77 -2.81 23.16
C MET A 1 10.94 -4.03 22.80
N ASN A 2 9.97 -4.40 23.64
CA ASN A 2 9.05 -5.49 23.31
C ASN A 2 7.97 -4.95 22.36
N LEU A 3 8.03 -5.35 21.10
CA LEU A 3 6.97 -5.14 20.12
C LEU A 3 5.71 -5.86 20.63
N VAL A 4 4.74 -5.10 21.12
CA VAL A 4 3.40 -5.60 21.46
C VAL A 4 2.79 -6.15 20.18
N LYS A 5 2.73 -7.48 20.06
CA LYS A 5 2.03 -8.15 18.97
C LYS A 5 0.53 -8.02 19.23
N VAL A 6 -0.10 -7.00 18.64
CA VAL A 6 -1.54 -6.87 18.62
C VAL A 6 -2.09 -7.96 17.70
N GLY A 7 -2.52 -9.07 18.29
CA GLY A 7 -3.18 -10.15 17.55
C GLY A 7 -4.55 -9.68 17.11
N LEU A 8 -4.70 -9.33 15.83
CA LEU A 8 -6.01 -9.02 15.26
C LEU A 8 -6.93 -10.26 15.36
N PRO A 9 -8.21 -10.10 15.72
CA PRO A 9 -9.16 -11.20 15.75
C PRO A 9 -9.47 -11.69 14.32
N LYS A 10 -9.58 -13.01 14.14
CA LYS A 10 -9.85 -13.70 12.85
C LYS A 10 -10.92 -13.05 11.95
N PRO A 11 -12.08 -12.57 12.45
CA PRO A 11 -13.07 -11.92 11.60
C PRO A 11 -12.62 -10.56 11.03
N LEU A 12 -11.69 -9.85 11.69
CA LEU A 12 -11.24 -8.52 11.26
C LEU A 12 -10.26 -8.58 10.08
N TYR A 13 -9.66 -9.74 9.80
CA TYR A 13 -8.69 -9.88 8.70
C TYR A 13 -9.32 -9.70 7.33
N TRP A 14 -10.54 -10.22 7.12
CA TRP A 14 -11.17 -10.18 5.80
C TRP A 14 -11.61 -8.76 5.40
N PRO A 15 -12.29 -7.98 6.27
CA PRO A 15 -12.54 -6.56 6.01
C PRO A 15 -11.25 -5.76 5.82
N LEU A 16 -10.22 -6.04 6.61
CA LEU A 16 -8.93 -5.34 6.50
C LEU A 16 -8.26 -5.61 5.15
N LYS A 17 -8.30 -6.85 4.64
CA LYS A 17 -7.81 -7.17 3.30
C LYS A 17 -8.53 -6.38 2.21
N ILE A 18 -9.86 -6.28 2.29
CA ILE A 18 -10.65 -5.51 1.33
C ILE A 18 -10.27 -4.03 1.40
N LEU A 19 -10.15 -3.46 2.59
CA LEU A 19 -9.72 -2.07 2.77
C LEU A 19 -8.32 -1.82 2.17
N LEU A 20 -7.39 -2.76 2.36
CA LEU A 20 -6.05 -2.68 1.77
C LEU A 20 -6.08 -2.75 0.24
N CYS A 21 -6.92 -3.61 -0.33
CA CYS A 21 -7.11 -3.68 -1.79
C CYS A 21 -7.75 -2.40 -2.35
N ILE A 22 -8.75 -1.83 -1.68
CA ILE A 22 -9.36 -0.54 -2.07
C ILE A 22 -8.32 0.58 -1.99
N ALA A 23 -7.53 0.62 -0.91
CA ALA A 23 -6.44 1.59 -0.77
C ALA A 23 -5.39 1.42 -1.87
N ALA A 24 -5.04 0.19 -2.25
CA ALA A 24 -4.13 -0.09 -3.36
C ALA A 24 -4.70 0.45 -4.69
N ALA A 25 -5.97 0.18 -4.99
CA ALA A 25 -6.63 0.69 -6.19
C ALA A 25 -6.63 2.22 -6.24
N TYR A 26 -6.88 2.88 -5.10
CA TYR A 26 -6.84 4.33 -5.01
C TYR A 26 -5.43 4.90 -5.26
N VAL A 27 -4.40 4.30 -4.67
CA VAL A 27 -3.00 4.71 -4.90
C VAL A 27 -2.61 4.50 -6.37
N PHE A 28 -3.06 3.40 -6.99
CA PHE A 28 -2.81 3.15 -8.40
C PHE A 28 -3.47 4.20 -9.31
N TYR A 29 -4.73 4.55 -9.02
CA TYR A 29 -5.42 5.64 -9.71
C TYR A 29 -4.64 6.95 -9.60
N GLN A 30 -4.16 7.31 -8.41
CA GLN A 30 -3.35 8.50 -8.22
C GLN A 30 -2.05 8.49 -9.03
N ILE A 31 -1.37 7.33 -9.14
CA ILE A 31 -0.16 7.20 -9.96
C ILE A 31 -0.48 7.46 -11.44
N MET A 32 -1.60 6.92 -11.94
CA MET A 32 -2.03 7.13 -13.32
C MET A 32 -2.38 8.59 -13.60
N VAL A 33 -3.05 9.26 -12.67
CA VAL A 33 -3.34 10.70 -12.76
C VAL A 33 -2.04 11.51 -12.80
N ASP A 34 -1.12 11.29 -11.86
CA ASP A 34 0.17 12.01 -11.83
C ASP A 34 0.98 11.84 -13.13
N ILE A 35 0.97 10.63 -13.71
CA ILE A 35 1.69 10.32 -14.97
C ILE A 35 1.02 11.03 -16.16
N ASN A 36 -0.32 11.01 -16.23
CA ASN A 36 -1.07 11.63 -17.32
C ASN A 36 -1.01 13.16 -17.27
N ASP A 37 -1.10 13.74 -16.06
CA ASP A 37 -1.06 15.18 -15.85
C ASP A 37 0.37 15.73 -15.97
N GLY A 38 1.39 14.87 -15.81
CA GLY A 38 2.80 15.25 -15.92
C GLY A 38 3.28 16.13 -14.76
N PHE A 39 2.49 16.26 -13.68
CA PHE A 39 2.91 16.94 -12.45
C PHE A 39 2.38 16.23 -11.20
N ILE A 40 3.12 16.37 -10.10
CA ILE A 40 2.78 15.79 -8.80
C ILE A 40 2.67 16.92 -7.79
N THR A 41 1.50 17.07 -7.17
CA THR A 41 1.31 17.99 -6.05
C THR A 41 1.54 17.27 -4.74
N ARG A 42 2.49 17.74 -3.92
CA ARG A 42 2.79 17.18 -2.60
C ARG A 42 3.07 18.28 -1.59
N ARG A 43 2.28 18.30 -0.50
CA ARG A 43 2.40 19.32 0.58
C ARG A 43 2.40 20.77 0.07
N GLY A 44 1.60 21.04 -0.98
CA GLY A 44 1.52 22.35 -1.61
C GLY A 44 2.63 22.68 -2.62
N LEU A 45 3.59 21.78 -2.83
CA LEU A 45 4.63 21.92 -3.86
C LEU A 45 4.25 21.11 -5.11
N VAL A 46 4.42 21.71 -6.29
CA VAL A 46 4.17 21.07 -7.58
C VAL A 46 5.50 20.67 -8.21
N TYR A 47 5.66 19.38 -8.48
CA TYR A 47 6.83 18.82 -9.17
C TYR A 47 6.39 18.42 -10.57
N SER A 48 6.82 19.15 -11.61
CA SER A 48 6.49 18.76 -12.99
C SER A 48 7.57 17.84 -13.57
N LEU A 49 7.16 17.02 -14.53
CA LEU A 49 8.05 16.17 -15.32
C LEU A 49 9.06 17.01 -16.11
N GLU A 50 8.69 18.22 -16.53
CA GLU A 50 9.52 19.10 -17.35
C GLU A 50 10.59 19.84 -16.54
N SER A 51 10.22 20.39 -15.36
CA SER A 51 11.15 21.19 -14.55
C SER A 51 12.00 20.34 -13.62
N GLU A 52 11.42 19.26 -13.07
CA GLU A 52 12.07 18.42 -12.05
C GLU A 52 11.85 16.92 -12.31
N PRO A 53 12.29 16.37 -13.47
CA PRO A 53 12.02 14.99 -13.87
C PRO A 53 12.50 13.98 -12.83
N ARG A 54 13.68 14.21 -12.24
CA ARG A 54 14.22 13.33 -11.19
C ARG A 54 13.33 13.28 -9.97
N THR A 55 12.89 14.44 -9.48
CA THR A 55 12.02 14.54 -8.29
C THR A 55 10.65 13.94 -8.60
N PHE A 56 10.12 14.17 -9.80
CA PHE A 56 8.88 13.57 -10.28
C PHE A 56 8.94 12.04 -10.22
N TYR A 57 9.92 11.40 -10.88
CA TYR A 57 10.03 9.93 -10.90
C TYR A 57 10.31 9.34 -9.51
N ILE A 58 11.07 10.01 -8.65
CA ILE A 58 11.26 9.58 -7.26
C ILE A 58 9.93 9.56 -6.49
N ASN A 59 9.05 10.54 -6.72
CA ASN A 59 7.74 10.55 -6.08
C ASN A 59 6.80 9.47 -6.65
N ILE A 60 6.81 9.23 -7.96
CA ILE A 60 6.08 8.10 -8.57
C ILE A 60 6.56 6.77 -7.97
N ALA A 61 7.88 6.54 -7.92
CA ALA A 61 8.44 5.32 -7.36
C ALA A 61 8.03 5.10 -5.90
N LYS A 62 8.01 6.17 -5.08
CA LYS A 62 7.52 6.09 -3.69
C LYS A 62 6.05 5.68 -3.62
N ARG A 63 5.19 6.21 -4.49
CA ARG A 63 3.78 5.79 -4.57
C ARG A 63 3.65 4.33 -5.01
N PHE A 64 4.49 3.88 -5.95
CA PHE A 64 4.51 2.49 -6.41
C PHE A 64 4.93 1.51 -5.31
N VAL A 65 5.91 1.88 -4.47
CA VAL A 65 6.29 1.08 -3.30
C VAL A 65 5.13 0.94 -2.31
N ILE A 66 4.39 2.03 -2.06
CA ILE A 66 3.20 2.00 -1.19
C ILE A 66 2.13 1.07 -1.79
N PHE A 67 1.87 1.20 -3.08
CA PHE A 67 0.95 0.33 -3.81
C PHE A 67 1.32 -1.15 -3.67
N ALA A 68 2.58 -1.50 -3.92
CA ALA A 68 3.09 -2.87 -3.81
C ALA A 68 2.92 -3.42 -2.38
N ALA A 69 3.21 -2.60 -1.35
CA ALA A 69 3.02 -2.98 0.04
C ALA A 69 1.53 -3.26 0.35
N LEU A 70 0.62 -2.40 -0.11
CA LEU A 70 -0.82 -2.58 0.10
C LEU A 70 -1.34 -3.87 -0.55
N ILE A 71 -0.92 -4.16 -1.80
CA ILE A 71 -1.25 -5.43 -2.47
C ILE A 71 -0.70 -6.62 -1.70
N TRP A 72 0.55 -6.55 -1.25
CA TRP A 72 1.16 -7.63 -0.47
C TRP A 72 0.36 -7.92 0.81
N PHE A 73 -0.01 -6.89 1.57
CA PHE A 73 -0.81 -7.07 2.79
C PHE A 73 -2.25 -7.54 2.49
N GLY A 74 -2.87 -7.03 1.43
CA GLY A 74 -4.23 -7.42 1.02
C GLY A 74 -4.32 -8.87 0.52
N THR A 75 -3.29 -9.35 -0.19
CA THR A 75 -3.28 -10.71 -0.76
C THR A 75 -2.69 -11.74 0.20
N SER A 76 -1.46 -11.53 0.68
CA SER A 76 -0.60 -12.59 1.21
C SER A 76 -0.07 -12.34 2.64
N GLY A 77 -0.04 -11.09 3.10
CA GLY A 77 0.63 -10.68 4.35
C GLY A 77 -0.02 -11.17 5.66
N THR A 78 -1.09 -11.96 5.58
CA THR A 78 -1.79 -12.50 6.76
C THR A 78 -1.86 -14.02 6.65
N SER A 79 -0.72 -14.66 6.93
CA SER A 79 -0.67 -16.11 7.16
C SER A 79 -1.62 -16.46 8.30
N LYS A 80 -2.66 -17.23 7.99
CA LYS A 80 -3.47 -17.90 9.02
C LYS A 80 -2.52 -18.85 9.75
N LYS A 81 -2.27 -18.63 11.05
CA LYS A 81 -1.70 -19.67 11.90
C LYS A 81 -2.71 -20.82 11.92
N VAL A 82 -2.47 -21.83 11.09
CA VAL A 82 -3.22 -23.10 11.12
C VAL A 82 -2.79 -23.76 12.42
N ILE A 83 -3.68 -23.77 13.42
CA ILE A 83 -3.49 -24.62 14.59
C ILE A 83 -3.70 -26.04 14.08
N SER A 84 -2.62 -26.79 13.92
CA SER A 84 -2.70 -28.23 13.68
C SER A 84 -3.45 -28.84 14.86
N SER A 85 -4.66 -29.31 14.60
CA SER A 85 -5.37 -30.23 15.50
C SER A 85 -4.54 -31.50 15.59
N SER A 86 -3.63 -31.58 16.56
CA SER A 86 -3.01 -32.83 16.96
C SER A 86 -4.10 -33.62 17.68
N GLY A 87 -4.75 -34.53 16.96
CA GLY A 87 -5.57 -35.55 17.59
C GLY A 87 -4.69 -36.44 18.45
N ASN A 88 -5.06 -36.57 19.72
CA ASN A 88 -5.01 -37.77 20.54
C ASN A 88 -5.87 -37.52 21.79
#